data_AF-A0A975GER8-F1
#
_entry.id   AF-A0A975GER8-F1
#
_cell.length_a   1.000
_cell.length_b   1.000
_cell.length_c   1.000
_cell.angle_alpha   90.00
_cell.angle_beta   90.00
_cell.angle_gamma   90.00
#
_symmetry.space_group_name_H-M   'P 1'
#
loop_
_entity.id
_entity.type
_entity.pdbx_description
1 polymer ?
#
loop_
_entity_poly.entity_id
_entity_poly.type
_entity_poly.pdbx_seq_one_letter_code
_entity_poly.pdbx_strand_id
1 'polypeptide(L)' 'MEQPTLYTDRLTLRLFTLDDASDVQRLAGRKEIAATTTSITHPYKLHMAEEWIGTHETFQSVLR' A
#
# COMPACT_ATOMS: atom_id res chain seq x y z
N MET A 1 -10.14 -4.04 14.58
CA MET A 1 -11.10 -4.86 13.82
C MET A 1 -10.28 -5.59 12.76
N GLU A 2 -10.46 -6.91 12.62
CA GLU A 2 -9.75 -7.65 11.57
C GLU A 2 -10.30 -7.25 10.19
N GLN A 3 -9.42 -6.89 9.26
CA GLN A 3 -9.81 -6.58 7.88
C GLN A 3 -9.80 -7.89 7.05
N PRO A 4 -10.93 -8.29 6.45
CA PRO A 4 -10.99 -9.52 5.67
C PRO A 4 -10.29 -9.36 4.32
N THR A 5 -9.82 -10.48 3.77
CA THR A 5 -9.48 -10.55 2.34
C THR A 5 -10.76 -10.77 1.53
N LEU A 6 -11.00 -9.92 0.54
CA LEU A 6 -12.15 -10.04 -0.35
C LEU A 6 -11.71 -10.59 -1.70
N TYR A 7 -12.51 -11.49 -2.25
CA TYR A 7 -12.26 -12.12 -3.54
C TYR A 7 -13.42 -11.84 -4.49
N THR A 8 -13.09 -11.59 -5.75
CA THR A 8 -14.02 -11.50 -6.87
C THR A 8 -13.41 -12.24 -8.05
N ASP A 9 -14.15 -12.41 -9.13
CA ASP A 9 -13.67 -13.11 -10.33
C ASP A 9 -12.39 -12.51 -10.93
N ARG A 10 -12.14 -11.22 -10.70
CA ARG A 10 -11.03 -10.47 -11.33
C ARG A 10 -10.04 -9.88 -10.36
N LEU A 11 -10.37 -9.80 -9.07
CA LEU A 11 -9.58 -9.06 -8.08
C LEU A 11 -9.60 -9.74 -6.72
N THR A 12 -8.43 -9.71 -6.08
CA THR A 12 -8.24 -10.01 -4.65
C THR A 12 -7.88 -8.72 -3.94
N LEU A 13 -8.69 -8.32 -2.97
CA LEU A 13 -8.40 -7.21 -2.07
C LEU A 13 -7.91 -7.78 -0.74
N ARG A 14 -6.62 -7.60 -0.45
CA ARG A 14 -5.98 -8.04 0.80
C ARG A 14 -5.29 -6.89 1.52
N LEU A 15 -4.91 -7.13 2.77
CA LEU A 15 -4.03 -6.25 3.52
C LEU A 15 -2.69 -6.05 2.79
N PHE A 16 -2.12 -4.86 2.97
CA PHE A 16 -0.78 -4.56 2.49
C PHE A 16 0.27 -5.26 3.33
N THR A 17 1.35 -5.65 2.67
CA THR A 17 2.57 -6.22 3.23
C THR A 17 3.76 -5.40 2.74
N LEU A 18 4.92 -5.51 3.38
CA LEU A 18 6.10 -4.78 2.92
C LEU A 18 6.55 -5.17 1.51
N ASP A 19 6.23 -6.38 1.05
CA ASP A 19 6.50 -6.82 -0.32
C ASP A 19 5.76 -5.97 -1.37
N ASP A 20 4.66 -5.31 -0.99
CA ASP A 20 3.89 -4.41 -1.86
C ASP A 20 4.50 -3.02 -1.99
N ALA A 21 5.50 -2.66 -1.16
CA ALA A 21 6.04 -1.30 -1.09
C ALA A 21 6.59 -0.82 -2.44
N SER A 22 7.20 -1.71 -3.22
CA SER A 22 7.73 -1.37 -4.55
C SER A 22 6.62 -1.02 -5.55
N ASP A 23 5.50 -1.74 -5.52
CA ASP A 23 4.34 -1.47 -6.36
C ASP A 23 3.59 -0.22 -5.94
N VAL A 24 3.41 -0.02 -4.62
CA VAL A 24 2.87 1.22 -4.06
C VAL A 24 3.73 2.41 -4.48
N GLN A 25 5.05 2.32 -4.34
CA GLN A 25 5.98 3.37 -4.75
C GLN A 25 5.90 3.68 -6.25
N ARG A 26 5.86 2.65 -7.08
CA ARG A 26 5.75 2.78 -8.54
C ARG A 26 4.45 3.44 -8.97
N LEU A 27 3.34 3.12 -8.32
CA LEU A 27 2.01 3.65 -8.66
C LEU A 27 1.80 5.05 -8.09
N ALA A 28 2.07 5.27 -6.80
CA ALA A 28 1.95 6.57 -6.14
C ALA A 28 2.99 7.58 -6.63
N GLY A 29 4.17 7.11 -7.06
CA GLY A 29 5.24 7.96 -7.59
C GLY A 29 4.96 8.53 -8.99
N ARG A 30 3.92 8.07 -9.67
CA ARG A 30 3.48 8.64 -10.96
C ARG A 30 3.07 10.11 -10.76
N LYS A 31 3.60 11.00 -11.60
CA LYS A 31 3.39 12.45 -11.46
C LYS A 31 1.91 12.82 -11.52
N GLU A 32 1.15 12.16 -12.39
CA GLU A 32 -0.29 12.33 -12.54
C GLU A 32 -1.08 11.94 -11.28
N ILE A 33 -0.60 10.95 -10.52
CA ILE A 33 -1.21 10.52 -9.25
C ILE A 33 -0.85 11.49 -8.13
N ALA A 34 0.43 11.84 -8.00
CA ALA A 34 0.89 12.79 -6.99
C ALA A 34 0.29 14.19 -7.18
N ALA A 35 0.08 14.63 -8.43
CA ALA A 35 -0.51 15.94 -8.73
C ALA A 35 -1.99 16.06 -8.31
N THR A 36 -2.69 14.92 -8.16
CA THR A 36 -4.14 14.89 -7.87
C THR A 36 -4.46 14.36 -6.46
N THR A 37 -3.46 13.86 -5.74
CA THR A 37 -3.63 13.28 -4.41
C THR A 37 -2.88 14.10 -3.37
N THR A 38 -3.59 14.90 -2.58
CA THR A 38 -3.02 15.87 -1.62
C THR A 38 -1.98 15.29 -0.66
N SER A 39 -2.09 14.02 -0.29
CA SER A 39 -1.17 13.35 0.65
C SER A 39 0.09 12.76 0.00
N ILE A 40 0.20 12.75 -1.33
CA ILE A 40 1.31 12.13 -2.06
C ILE A 40 2.24 13.22 -2.61
N THR A 41 3.41 13.37 -1.99
CA THR A 41 4.46 14.29 -2.47
C THR A 41 5.33 13.62 -3.55
N HIS A 42 5.67 14.36 -4.61
CA HIS A 42 6.61 13.89 -5.64
C HIS A 42 8.04 14.45 -5.40
N PRO A 43 9.10 13.62 -5.50
CA PRO A 43 9.07 12.18 -5.78
C PRO A 43 8.63 11.35 -4.57
N TYR A 44 7.77 10.37 -4.82
CA TYR A 44 7.36 9.40 -3.80
C TYR A 44 8.38 8.26 -3.73
N LYS A 45 9.10 8.19 -2.61
CA LYS A 45 10.25 7.27 -2.43
C LYS A 45 9.81 5.95 -1.79
N LEU A 46 10.66 4.92 -1.89
CA LEU A 46 10.33 3.58 -1.38
C LEU A 46 10.03 3.59 0.13
N HIS A 47 10.87 4.25 0.94
CA HIS A 47 10.61 4.37 2.37
C HIS A 47 9.28 5.04 2.72
N MET A 48 8.77 5.93 1.87
CA MET A 48 7.46 6.56 2.09
C MET A 48 6.32 5.55 1.89
N ALA A 49 6.49 4.61 0.96
CA ALA A 49 5.55 3.50 0.79
C ALA A 49 5.62 2.52 1.97
N GLU A 50 6.84 2.18 2.43
CA GLU A 50 7.05 1.32 3.59
C GLU A 50 6.43 1.94 4.86
N GLU A 51 6.69 3.22 5.12
CA GLU A 51 6.10 3.99 6.23
C GLU A 51 4.58 4.03 6.13
N TRP A 52 4.04 4.33 4.95
CA TRP A 52 2.59 4.37 4.74
C TRP A 52 1.94 3.00 4.95
N ILE A 53 2.54 1.90 4.49
CA ILE A 53 2.06 0.55 4.78
C ILE A 53 2.07 0.29 6.29
N GLY A 54 3.11 0.74 6.99
CA GLY A 54 3.24 0.65 8.44
C GLY A 54 2.14 1.37 9.22
N THR A 55 1.52 2.42 8.67
CA THR A 55 0.39 3.10 9.34
C THR A 55 -0.94 2.35 9.21
N HIS A 56 -1.02 1.30 8.39
CA HIS A 56 -2.27 0.59 8.05
C HIS A 56 -2.35 -0.81 8.68
N GLU A 57 -1.81 -1.01 9.89
CA GLU A 57 -1.85 -2.31 10.59
C GLU A 57 -3.27 -2.91 10.61
N THR A 58 -3.43 -4.15 10.15
CA THR A 58 -3.14 -5.30 11.01
C THR A 58 -2.20 -6.29 10.33
N PHE A 59 -0.91 -6.21 10.68
CA PHE A 59 0.11 -7.20 10.34
C PHE A 59 -0.20 -8.53 11.04
N GLN A 60 -1.03 -9.38 10.44
CA GLN A 60 -1.20 -10.77 10.90
C GLN A 60 0.05 -11.55 10.50
N SER A 61 1.08 -11.48 11.35
CA SER A 61 2.15 -12.46 11.38
C SER A 61 1.55 -13.81 11.77
N VAL A 62 0.98 -14.54 10.79
CA VAL A 62 0.68 -15.98 10.96
C VAL A 62 2.00 -16.74 10.81
N LEU A 63 2.88 -16.53 11.79
CA LEU A 63 4.00 -17.37 12.19
C LEU A 63 4.23 -17.12 13.69
N ARG A 64 3.29 -17.58 14.51
CA ARG A 64 3.55 -18.05 15.88
C ARG A 64 2.73 -19.30 16.14
#